data_AF-A0A2S8EW33-F1
#
_entry.id   AF-A0A2S8EW33-F1
#
_cell.length_a   1.000
_cell.length_b   1.000
_cell.length_c   1.000
_cell.angle_alpha   90.00
_cell.angle_beta   90.00
_cell.angle_gamma   90.00
#
_symmetry.space_group_name_H-M   'P 1'
#
loop_
_entity.id
_entity.type
_entity.pdbx_description
1 polymer ?
#
loop_
_entity_poly.entity_id
_entity_poly.type
_entity_poly.pdbx_seq_one_letter_code
_entity_poly.pdbx_strand_id
1 'polypeptide(L)'
;MTDCLAVLQSLYRPRLLVSAARFGLEHYRRGPALRRLLGTDVAPAPRAALERLRALEAEQDADRRARAASYSPARHVEILIALMAEARLVARATSRPPAPAPRRPEMRPAAARRDAGQPKASGMEALRRAT
;
A
#
# COMPACT_ATOMS: atom_id res chain seq x y z
N MET A 1 -6.06 2.77 13.11
CA MET A 1 -7.33 2.86 12.35
C MET A 1 -7.84 4.31 12.22
N THR A 2 -7.02 5.32 12.50
CA THR A 2 -7.49 6.69 12.79
C THR A 2 -7.25 7.69 11.65
N ASP A 3 -6.43 7.33 10.66
CA ASP A 3 -5.90 8.32 9.71
C ASP A 3 -6.90 8.81 8.66
N CYS A 4 -7.79 7.95 8.17
CA CYS A 4 -8.82 8.36 7.20
C CYS A 4 -9.88 9.26 7.86
N LEU A 5 -10.22 9.02 9.12
CA LEU A 5 -11.19 9.83 9.85
C LEU A 5 -10.60 11.20 10.23
N ALA A 6 -9.31 11.27 10.59
CA ALA A 6 -8.63 12.53 10.87
C ALA A 6 -8.59 13.46 9.65
N VAL A 7 -8.32 12.92 8.45
CA VAL A 7 -8.37 13.68 7.19
C VAL A 7 -9.79 14.16 6.87
N LEU A 8 -10.82 13.42 7.28
CA LEU A 8 -12.22 13.80 7.06
C LEU A 8 -12.76 14.78 8.11
N GLN A 9 -12.23 14.77 9.32
CA GLN A 9 -12.64 15.68 10.41
C GLN A 9 -12.01 17.07 10.26
N SER A 10 -10.85 17.19 9.61
CA SER A 10 -10.27 18.50 9.28
C SER A 10 -11.03 19.24 8.17
N LEU A 11 -11.88 18.52 7.43
CA LEU A 11 -12.86 19.09 6.52
C LEU A 11 -14.11 19.43 7.34
N TYR A 12 -14.31 20.70 7.69
CA TYR A 12 -15.46 21.20 8.47
C TYR A 12 -16.78 21.03 7.67
N ARG A 13 -17.25 19.79 7.56
CA ARG A 13 -18.34 19.35 6.70
C ARG A 13 -19.58 19.00 7.52
N PRO A 14 -20.80 19.34 7.06
CA PRO A 14 -22.03 18.84 7.66
C PRO A 14 -21.98 17.31 7.73
N ARG A 15 -22.12 16.74 8.93
CA ARG A 15 -22.00 15.28 9.19
C ARG A 15 -22.85 14.43 8.25
N LEU A 16 -23.93 14.99 7.72
CA LEU A 16 -24.81 14.36 6.73
C LEU A 16 -24.10 14.01 5.41
N LEU A 17 -23.29 14.91 4.83
CA LEU A 17 -22.62 14.68 3.55
C LEU A 17 -21.58 13.56 3.65
N VAL A 18 -20.79 13.59 4.72
CA VAL A 18 -19.82 12.54 5.03
C VAL A 18 -20.53 11.21 5.25
N SER A 19 -21.67 11.21 5.94
CA SER A 19 -22.46 9.99 6.16
C SER A 19 -23.02 9.43 4.85
N ALA A 20 -23.59 10.27 3.98
CA ALA A 20 -24.07 9.87 2.66
C ALA A 20 -22.94 9.28 1.80
N ALA A 21 -21.77 9.92 1.80
CA ALA A 21 -20.60 9.42 1.08
C ALA A 21 -20.13 8.05 1.60
N ARG A 22 -20.22 7.80 2.91
CA ARG A 22 -19.87 6.48 3.47
C ARG A 22 -20.76 5.36 2.94
N PHE A 23 -22.06 5.58 2.80
CA PHE A 23 -22.97 4.60 2.19
C PHE A 23 -22.68 4.41 0.71
N GLY A 24 -22.36 5.50 -0.01
CA GLY A 24 -22.03 5.43 -1.44
C GLY A 24 -20.73 4.68 -1.77
N LEU A 25 -19.86 4.41 -0.80
CA LEU A 25 -18.62 3.66 -1.02
C LEU A 25 -18.84 2.22 -1.49
N GLU A 26 -19.94 1.58 -1.08
CA GLU A 26 -20.27 0.21 -1.48
C GLU A 26 -20.48 0.09 -3.00
N HIS A 27 -21.02 1.14 -3.61
CA HIS A 27 -21.35 1.17 -5.04
C HIS A 27 -20.32 1.92 -5.89
N TYR A 28 -19.20 2.34 -5.30
CA TYR A 28 -18.21 3.15 -5.99
C TYR A 28 -17.47 2.37 -7.08
N ARG A 29 -17.60 2.82 -8.34
CA ARG A 29 -16.84 2.30 -9.48
C ARG A 29 -15.79 3.33 -9.91
N ARG A 30 -14.54 3.10 -9.48
CA ARG A 30 -13.41 4.03 -9.66
C ARG A 30 -13.24 4.57 -11.08
N GLY A 31 -13.17 3.69 -12.08
CA GLY A 31 -12.89 4.09 -13.46
C GLY A 31 -13.91 5.10 -14.00
N PRO A 32 -15.19 4.72 -14.14
CA PRO A 32 -16.24 5.62 -14.60
C PRO A 32 -16.39 6.89 -13.76
N ALA A 33 -16.30 6.76 -12.43
CA ALA A 33 -16.48 7.90 -11.52
C ALA A 33 -15.37 8.94 -11.71
N LEU A 34 -14.09 8.54 -11.73
CA LEU A 34 -12.98 9.47 -11.88
C LEU A 34 -12.98 10.14 -13.26
N ARG A 35 -13.28 9.41 -14.33
CA ARG A 35 -13.38 10.01 -15.67
C ARG A 35 -14.43 11.12 -15.72
N ARG A 36 -15.61 10.87 -15.16
CA ARG A 36 -16.71 11.85 -15.10
C ARG A 36 -16.40 13.03 -14.20
N LEU A 37 -15.84 12.79 -13.01
CA LEU A 37 -15.55 13.86 -12.03
C LEU A 37 -14.36 14.74 -12.45
N LEU A 38 -13.32 14.13 -13.03
CA LEU A 38 -12.07 14.79 -13.39
C LEU A 38 -12.00 15.21 -14.86
N GLY A 39 -12.96 14.81 -15.69
CA GLY A 39 -12.94 15.09 -17.13
C GLY A 39 -11.74 14.47 -17.84
N THR A 40 -11.39 13.22 -17.51
CA THR A 40 -10.27 12.50 -18.14
C THR A 40 -10.71 11.23 -18.84
N ASP A 41 -9.97 10.82 -19.88
CA ASP A 41 -10.23 9.56 -20.58
C ASP A 41 -9.77 8.33 -19.79
N VAL A 42 -8.74 8.50 -18.96
CA VAL A 42 -8.19 7.45 -18.10
C VAL A 42 -8.19 7.92 -16.65
N ALA A 43 -8.51 7.00 -15.74
CA ALA A 43 -8.45 7.27 -14.32
C ALA A 43 -6.98 7.44 -13.89
N PRO A 44 -6.59 8.61 -13.33
CA PRO A 44 -5.20 8.85 -12.93
C PRO A 44 -4.77 7.93 -11.78
N ALA A 45 -3.46 7.91 -11.49
CA ALA A 45 -2.93 7.21 -10.32
C ALA A 45 -3.58 7.72 -9.02
N PRO A 46 -3.77 6.87 -7.98
CA PRO A 46 -4.53 7.25 -6.78
C PRO A 46 -4.09 8.54 -6.10
N ARG A 47 -2.78 8.78 -6.01
CA ARG A 47 -2.24 10.01 -5.41
C ARG A 47 -2.59 11.25 -6.24
N ALA A 48 -2.44 11.17 -7.56
CA ALA A 48 -2.80 12.26 -8.47
C ALA A 48 -4.33 12.51 -8.52
N ALA A 49 -5.13 11.45 -8.44
CA ALA A 49 -6.57 11.53 -8.32
C ALA A 49 -6.97 12.27 -7.03
N LEU A 50 -6.33 11.92 -5.91
CA LEU A 50 -6.60 12.50 -4.59
C LEU A 50 -6.37 14.01 -4.58
N GLU A 51 -5.25 14.50 -5.13
CA GLU A 51 -4.96 15.94 -5.17
C GLU A 51 -6.02 16.72 -5.98
N ARG A 52 -6.41 16.20 -7.15
CA ARG A 52 -7.42 16.84 -7.99
C ARG A 52 -8.80 16.83 -7.34
N LEU A 53 -9.17 15.73 -6.69
CA LEU A 53 -10.42 15.62 -5.97
C LEU A 53 -10.48 16.57 -4.76
N ARG A 54 -9.36 16.85 -4.09
CA ARG A 54 -9.30 17.84 -2.99
C ARG A 54 -9.62 19.26 -3.49
N ALA A 55 -9.13 19.62 -4.68
CA ALA A 55 -9.45 20.91 -5.29
C ALA A 55 -10.95 21.02 -5.60
N LEU A 56 -11.54 20.02 -6.27
CA LEU A 56 -12.97 19.99 -6.57
C LEU A 56 -13.85 20.01 -5.30
N GLU A 57 -13.39 19.36 -4.24
CA GLU A 57 -14.10 19.35 -2.96
C GLU A 57 -14.09 20.73 -2.28
N ALA A 58 -12.96 21.44 -2.33
CA ALA A 58 -12.84 22.80 -1.83
C ALA A 58 -13.75 23.77 -2.60
N GLU A 59 -13.79 23.66 -3.93
CA GLU A 59 -14.70 24.41 -4.80
C GLU A 59 -16.17 24.19 -4.40
N GLN A 60 -16.60 22.93 -4.25
CA GLN A 60 -17.98 22.62 -3.82
C GLN A 60 -18.30 23.12 -2.41
N ASP A 61 -17.31 23.22 -1.50
CA ASP A 61 -17.53 23.87 -0.21
C ASP A 61 -17.75 25.37 -0.31
N ALA A 62 -16.97 26.02 -1.16
CA ALA A 62 -17.06 27.45 -1.38
C ALA A 62 -18.45 27.76 -1.94
N ASP A 63 -18.87 27.03 -2.97
CA ASP A 63 -20.21 27.13 -3.58
C ASP A 63 -21.32 26.88 -2.54
N ARG A 64 -21.18 25.84 -1.70
CA ARG A 64 -22.15 25.54 -0.63
C ARG A 64 -22.26 26.69 0.36
N ARG A 65 -21.14 27.25 0.82
CA ARG A 65 -21.11 28.37 1.79
C ARG A 65 -21.68 29.65 1.20
N ALA A 66 -21.36 29.92 -0.06
CA ALA A 66 -21.86 31.06 -0.80
C ALA A 66 -23.33 30.91 -1.23
N ARG A 67 -23.94 29.72 -1.04
CA ARG A 67 -25.26 29.36 -1.59
C ARG A 67 -25.32 29.61 -3.10
N ALA A 68 -24.22 29.31 -3.79
CA ALA A 68 -24.10 29.51 -5.22
C ALA A 68 -25.09 28.62 -5.98
N ALA A 69 -25.63 29.12 -7.09
CA ALA A 69 -26.51 28.36 -7.96
C ALA A 69 -25.82 27.14 -8.62
N SER A 70 -24.48 27.16 -8.70
CA SER A 70 -23.64 26.06 -9.17
C SER A 70 -23.50 24.92 -8.15
N TYR A 71 -23.87 25.14 -6.89
CA TYR A 71 -23.71 24.13 -5.85
C TYR A 71 -24.60 22.92 -6.11
N SER A 72 -24.00 21.73 -6.16
CA SER A 72 -24.74 20.47 -6.27
C SER A 72 -24.38 19.55 -5.10
N PRO A 73 -25.32 19.33 -4.16
CA PRO A 73 -25.12 18.37 -3.07
C PRO A 73 -24.79 16.96 -3.59
N ALA A 74 -25.43 16.55 -4.69
CA ALA A 74 -25.17 15.25 -5.32
C ALA A 74 -23.73 15.14 -5.83
N ARG A 75 -23.26 16.14 -6.60
CA ARG A 75 -21.87 16.18 -7.09
C ARG A 75 -20.88 16.19 -5.91
N HIS A 76 -21.20 16.92 -4.86
CA HIS A 76 -20.34 17.02 -3.68
C HIS A 76 -20.22 15.68 -2.94
N VAL A 77 -21.32 14.95 -2.77
CA VAL A 77 -21.28 13.58 -2.22
C VAL A 77 -20.44 12.65 -3.12
N GLU A 78 -20.59 12.72 -4.44
CA GLU A 78 -19.78 11.91 -5.36
C GLU A 78 -18.27 12.17 -5.22
N ILE A 79 -17.88 13.43 -5.09
CA ILE A 79 -16.47 13.82 -4.86
C ILE A 79 -15.99 13.26 -3.52
N LEU A 80 -16.80 13.35 -2.45
CA LEU A 80 -16.45 12.80 -1.14
C LEU A 80 -16.30 11.26 -1.16
N ILE A 81 -17.17 10.55 -1.89
CA ILE A 81 -17.05 9.09 -2.10
C ILE A 81 -15.70 8.78 -2.76
N ALA A 82 -15.38 9.48 -3.85
CA ALA A 82 -14.14 9.29 -4.58
C ALA A 82 -12.92 9.61 -3.69
N LEU A 83 -12.93 10.71 -2.95
CA LEU A 83 -11.86 11.07 -2.01
C LEU A 83 -11.60 9.98 -0.97
N MET A 84 -12.66 9.48 -0.33
CA MET A 84 -12.52 8.41 0.66
C MET A 84 -11.98 7.12 0.05
N ALA A 85 -12.42 6.77 -1.16
CA ALA A 85 -11.94 5.59 -1.87
C ALA A 85 -10.46 5.73 -2.26
N GLU A 86 -10.05 6.85 -2.85
CA GLU A 86 -8.66 7.09 -3.24
C GLU A 86 -7.73 7.20 -2.03
N ALA A 87 -8.17 7.84 -0.94
CA ALA A 87 -7.38 7.92 0.30
C ALA A 87 -7.10 6.53 0.88
N ARG A 88 -8.09 5.61 0.83
CA ARG A 88 -7.90 4.21 1.24
C ARG A 88 -6.90 3.48 0.35
N LEU A 89 -6.90 3.73 -0.96
CA LEU A 89 -5.93 3.13 -1.88
C LEU A 89 -4.50 3.62 -1.60
N VAL A 90 -4.32 4.92 -1.41
CA VAL A 90 -3.03 5.51 -1.05
C VAL A 90 -2.52 4.95 0.28
N ALA A 91 -3.37 4.92 1.31
CA ALA A 91 -3.00 4.40 2.63
C ALA A 91 -2.56 2.92 2.59
N ARG A 92 -3.27 2.07 1.81
CA ARG A 92 -2.89 0.66 1.62
C ARG A 92 -1.57 0.50 0.88
N ALA A 93 -1.30 1.36 -0.11
CA ALA A 93 -0.05 1.34 -0.84
C ALA A 93 1.14 1.71 0.06
N THR A 94 0.96 2.65 0.99
CA THR A 94 1.99 3.05 1.95
C THR A 94 2.17 2.06 3.10
N SER A 95 1.12 1.33 3.48
CA SER A 95 1.17 0.39 4.61
C SER A 95 1.66 -1.01 4.24
N ARG A 96 1.91 -1.31 2.96
CA ARG A 96 2.46 -2.61 2.56
C ARG A 96 3.90 -2.70 3.08
N PRO A 97 4.21 -3.61 4.03
CA PRO A 97 5.59 -3.81 4.45
C PRO A 97 6.45 -4.17 3.24
N PRO A 98 7.72 -3.70 3.18
CA PRO A 98 8.63 -4.10 2.11
C PRO A 98 8.64 -5.63 2.05
N ALA A 99 8.54 -6.17 0.83
CA ALA A 99 8.60 -7.61 0.61
C ALA A 99 9.81 -8.18 1.40
N PRO A 100 9.66 -9.32 2.10
CA PRO A 100 10.78 -9.91 2.82
C PRO A 100 11.94 -10.06 1.83
N ALA A 101 13.09 -9.50 2.19
CA ALA A 101 14.28 -9.52 1.36
C ALA A 101 14.52 -10.94 0.83
N PRO A 102 14.95 -11.12 -0.44
CA PRO A 102 15.31 -12.45 -0.93
C PRO A 102 16.32 -13.03 0.06
N ARG A 103 15.99 -14.17 0.68
CA ARG A 103 16.89 -14.88 1.59
C ARG A 103 18.17 -15.10 0.80
N ARG A 104 19.25 -14.42 1.19
CA ARG A 104 20.57 -14.69 0.61
C ARG A 104 20.79 -16.20 0.78
N PRO A 105 21.11 -16.96 -0.29
CA PRO A 105 21.40 -18.36 -0.13
C PRO A 105 22.53 -18.47 0.88
N GLU A 106 22.24 -19.07 2.04
CA GLU A 106 23.23 -19.35 3.07
C GLU A 106 24.33 -20.18 2.40
N MET A 107 25.52 -19.59 2.27
CA MET A 107 26.71 -20.34 1.90
C MET A 107 26.92 -21.39 2.99
N ARG A 108 26.51 -22.64 2.71
CA ARG A 108 26.93 -23.81 3.49
C ARG A 108 28.45 -23.71 3.65
N PRO A 109 29.00 -23.66 4.87
CA PRO A 109 30.44 -23.73 5.03
C PRO A 109 30.89 -25.03 4.39
N ALA A 110 31.83 -24.92 3.46
CA ALA A 110 32.51 -26.05 2.85
C ALA A 110 33.02 -26.94 3.97
N ALA A 111 32.43 -28.13 4.08
CA ALA A 111 32.82 -29.13 5.06
C ALA A 111 34.34 -29.31 4.95
N ALA A 112 35.03 -28.95 6.04
CA ALA A 112 36.43 -29.20 6.23
C ALA A 112 36.69 -30.67 5.87
N ARG A 113 37.52 -30.87 4.84
CA ARG A 113 38.06 -32.18 4.49
C ARG A 113 38.70 -32.71 5.77
N ARG A 114 38.09 -33.73 6.37
CA ARG A 114 38.68 -34.46 7.49
C ARG A 114 39.89 -35.17 6.92
N ASP A 115 41.05 -34.61 7.22
CA ASP A 115 42.35 -35.25 7.05
C ASP A 115 42.34 -36.57 7.84
N ALA A 116 42.25 -37.67 7.11
CA ALA A 116 42.36 -39.01 7.65
C ALA A 116 43.85 -39.39 7.64
N GLY A 117 44.54 -39.10 8.73
CA GLY A 117 45.94 -39.46 8.94
C GLY A 117 46.22 -39.79 10.40
N GLN A 118 45.67 -40.89 10.92
CA GLN A 118 46.13 -41.45 12.20
C GLN A 118 47.51 -42.10 12.01
N PRO A 119 48.50 -41.80 12.88
CA PRO A 119 49.70 -42.63 13.00
C PRO A 119 49.40 -43.84 13.88
N LYS A 120 49.55 -45.06 13.35
CA LYS A 120 49.66 -46.28 14.17
C LYS A 120 51.11 -46.72 14.21
N ALA A 121 51.75 -46.43 15.33
CA ALA A 121 52.97 -47.11 15.74
C ALA A 121 52.63 -48.53 16.25
N SER A 122 53.51 -49.45 15.88
CA SER A 122 53.90 -50.65 16.64
C SER A 122 52.90 -51.81 16.74
N GLY A 123 53.36 -52.98 16.26
CA GLY A 123 52.80 -54.28 16.61
C GLY A 123 53.04 -55.35 15.56
N MET A 124 54.18 -56.05 15.64
CA MET A 124 54.38 -57.41 15.11
C MET A 124 54.27 -57.66 13.59
N GLU A 125 55.33 -57.38 12.85
CA GLU A 125 55.78 -58.20 11.71
C GLU A 125 57.30 -58.35 11.88
N ALA A 126 57.79 -59.34 12.61
CA ALA A 126 57.81 -60.76 12.27
C ALA A 126 58.26 -60.96 10.80
N LEU A 127 59.37 -61.68 10.62
CA LEU A 127 59.90 -62.23 9.34
C LEU A 127 60.91 -61.44 8.51
N ARG A 128 61.95 -60.82 9.09
CA ARG A 128 63.28 -60.71 8.43
C ARG A 128 64.46 -60.92 9.39
N ARG A 129 64.45 -62.10 10.03
CA ARG A 129 65.66 -62.92 10.16
C ARG A 129 65.78 -63.74 8.87
N ALA A 130 67.02 -64.06 8.47
CA ALA A 130 67.47 -64.50 7.14
C ALA A 130 67.64 -63.30 6.19
N THR A 131 68.84 -62.92 5.76
CA THR A 131 70.07 -63.68 5.53
C THR A 131 71.25 -62.72 5.59
#